data_AF-A0A349LM05-F1
#
_entry.id   AF-A0A349LM05-F1
#
_cell.length_a   1.000
_cell.length_b   1.000
_cell.length_c   1.000
_cell.angle_alpha   90.00
_cell.angle_beta   90.00
_cell.angle_gamma   90.00
#
_symmetry.space_group_name_H-M   'P 1'
#
loop_
_entity.id
_entity.type
_entity.pdbx_description
1 polymer ?
#
loop_
_entity_poly.entity_id
_entity_poly.type
_entity_poly.pdbx_seq_one_letter_code
_entity_poly.pdbx_strand_id
1 'polypeptide(L)'
;MACDHDYSGASWRERRISANDFFIDLYTTSLEPDEILVATEIPLASKDEALYFHELARRHGDYAVAGLAAVARKQGDLLTNCAFTFFSVGATPVMTTEAQIIAAGKKIKR
;
A
#
# COMPACT_ATOMS: atom_id res chain seq x y z
N MET A 1 -7.98 9.19 2.65
CA MET A 1 -9.16 10.04 2.94
C MET A 1 -9.02 11.30 2.12
N ALA A 2 -10.04 11.63 1.34
CA ALA A 2 -10.08 12.82 0.49
C ALA A 2 -11.22 13.73 0.96
N CYS A 3 -11.05 15.04 0.77
CA CYS A 3 -12.09 16.04 1.03
C CYS A 3 -12.29 16.94 -0.18
N ASP A 4 -13.53 17.32 -0.45
CA ASP A 4 -13.96 18.29 -1.47
C ASP A 4 -14.59 19.54 -0.83
N HIS A 5 -14.65 20.62 -1.60
CA HIS A 5 -15.29 21.87 -1.20
C HIS A 5 -16.53 22.17 -2.05
N ASP A 6 -17.73 22.03 -1.46
CA ASP A 6 -18.96 22.46 -2.10
C ASP A 6 -19.04 24.00 -2.15
N TYR A 7 -18.72 24.58 -3.32
CA TYR A 7 -18.77 26.03 -3.57
C TYR A 7 -20.19 26.63 -3.49
N SER A 8 -21.24 25.82 -3.32
CA SER A 8 -22.65 26.23 -3.30
C SER A 8 -23.23 26.49 -1.90
N GLY A 9 -22.48 26.24 -0.81
CA GLY A 9 -22.95 26.56 0.55
C GLY A 9 -22.37 25.70 1.66
N ALA A 10 -21.09 25.94 2.02
CA ALA A 10 -20.51 25.75 3.36
C ALA A 10 -20.67 24.37 4.05
N SER A 11 -20.42 23.26 3.36
CA SER A 11 -20.02 22.03 4.05
C SER A 11 -18.85 21.37 3.34
N TRP A 12 -17.77 21.15 4.09
CA TRP A 12 -16.71 20.23 3.69
C TRP A 12 -17.25 18.81 3.76
N ARG A 13 -17.03 18.00 2.73
CA ARG A 13 -17.38 16.59 2.75
C ARG A 13 -16.10 15.77 2.65
N GLU A 14 -16.10 14.64 3.36
CA GLU A 14 -14.99 13.70 3.37
C GLU A 14 -15.44 12.37 2.77
N ARG A 15 -14.56 11.73 2.01
CA ARG A 15 -14.72 10.32 1.63
C ARG A 15 -13.46 9.51 1.88
N ARG A 16 -13.67 8.21 2.11
CA ARG A 16 -12.61 7.23 2.27
C ARG A 16 -12.49 6.43 0.97
N ILE A 17 -11.26 6.32 0.50
CA ILE A 17 -10.87 5.55 -0.69
C ILE A 17 -9.87 4.51 -0.20
N SER A 18 -10.07 3.24 -0.55
CA SER A 18 -9.12 2.21 -0.20
C SER A 18 -7.82 2.41 -0.99
N ALA A 19 -6.68 1.94 -0.47
CA ALA A 19 -5.41 2.03 -1.21
C ALA A 19 -5.48 1.26 -2.56
N ASN A 20 -6.25 0.18 -2.62
CA ASN A 20 -6.45 -0.61 -3.84
C ASN A 20 -7.24 0.16 -4.92
N ASP A 21 -8.09 1.10 -4.52
CA ASP A 21 -8.92 1.91 -5.42
C ASP A 21 -8.33 3.30 -5.68
N PHE A 22 -7.20 3.65 -5.05
CA PHE A 22 -6.63 4.99 -5.13
C PHE A 22 -5.76 5.19 -6.38
N PHE A 23 -4.98 4.19 -6.77
CA PHE A 23 -4.03 4.29 -7.89
C PHE A 23 -4.67 3.72 -9.17
N ILE A 24 -4.83 4.56 -10.19
CA ILE A 24 -5.51 4.18 -11.45
C ILE A 24 -4.50 3.97 -12.58
N ASP A 25 -3.51 4.86 -12.72
CA ASP A 25 -2.45 4.76 -13.73
C ASP A 25 -1.24 5.64 -13.33
N LEU A 26 -0.21 5.68 -14.17
CA LEU A 26 0.90 6.60 -14.05
C LEU A 26 0.39 8.05 -13.99
N TYR A 27 0.72 8.74 -12.90
CA TYR A 27 0.24 10.10 -12.60
C TYR A 27 -1.29 10.26 -12.48
N THR A 28 -2.04 9.17 -12.35
CA THR A 28 -3.51 9.19 -12.26
C THR A 28 -3.99 8.48 -10.99
N THR A 29 -4.78 9.19 -10.19
CA THR A 29 -5.43 8.65 -8.98
C THR A 29 -6.94 8.75 -9.11
N SER A 30 -7.70 8.16 -8.18
CA SER A 30 -9.16 8.30 -8.14
C SER A 30 -9.65 9.59 -7.45
N LEU A 31 -8.75 10.54 -7.17
CA LEU A 31 -9.15 11.89 -6.74
C LEU A 31 -9.84 12.64 -7.87
N GLU A 32 -10.93 13.31 -7.54
CA GLU A 32 -11.59 14.27 -8.43
C GLU A 32 -10.85 15.62 -8.44
N PRO A 33 -11.05 16.47 -9.47
CA PRO A 33 -10.30 17.73 -9.62
C PRO A 33 -10.39 18.72 -8.47
N ASP A 34 -11.48 18.68 -7.70
CA ASP A 34 -11.77 19.53 -6.54
C ASP A 34 -11.47 18.85 -5.19
N GLU A 35 -10.86 17.67 -5.21
CA GLU A 35 -10.48 16.94 -4.01
C GLU A 35 -9.02 17.14 -3.62
N ILE A 36 -8.77 17.08 -2.32
CA ILE A 36 -7.42 17.01 -1.74
C ILE A 36 -7.29 15.79 -0.81
N LEU A 37 -6.15 15.10 -0.88
CA LEU A 37 -5.80 14.06 0.08
C LEU A 37 -5.43 14.70 1.42
N VAL A 38 -6.27 14.51 2.44
CA VAL A 38 -6.08 15.13 3.76
C VAL A 38 -5.41 14.21 4.78
N ALA A 39 -5.60 12.90 4.64
CA ALA A 39 -5.10 11.92 5.59
C ALA A 39 -4.98 10.52 4.98
N THR A 40 -4.08 9.73 5.55
CA THR A 40 -4.00 8.28 5.37
C THR A 40 -4.29 7.59 6.69
N GLU A 41 -5.11 6.55 6.65
CA GLU A 41 -5.47 5.73 7.82
C GLU A 41 -4.72 4.40 7.66
N ILE A 42 -3.71 4.15 8.51
CA ILE A 42 -2.90 2.93 8.47
C ILE A 42 -3.23 2.10 9.71
N PRO A 43 -3.67 0.84 9.57
CA PRO A 43 -3.89 -0.05 10.71
C PRO A 43 -2.62 -0.22 11.52
N LEU A 44 -2.73 -0.18 12.85
CA LEU A 44 -1.60 -0.45 13.73
C LEU A 44 -1.22 -1.92 13.64
N ALA A 45 0.07 -2.18 13.45
CA ALA A 45 0.59 -3.54 13.40
C ALA A 45 0.38 -4.24 14.75
N SER A 46 -0.09 -5.48 14.71
CA SER A 46 -0.16 -6.33 15.90
C SER A 46 1.23 -6.86 16.29
N LYS A 47 1.39 -7.33 17.54
CA LYS A 47 2.68 -7.82 18.05
C LYS A 47 3.26 -9.00 17.26
N ASP A 48 2.39 -9.74 16.59
CA ASP A 48 2.70 -10.91 15.78
C ASP A 48 2.81 -10.58 14.28
N GLU A 49 2.67 -9.31 13.88
CA GLU A 49 2.91 -8.87 12.51
C GLU A 49 4.38 -8.46 12.31
N ALA A 50 4.96 -8.97 11.22
CA ALA A 50 6.26 -8.58 10.71
C ALA A 50 6.06 -7.66 9.52
N LEU A 51 6.70 -6.49 9.55
CA LEU A 51 6.75 -5.54 8.46
C LEU A 51 8.13 -5.61 7.80
N TYR A 52 8.14 -5.52 6.47
CA TYR A 52 9.35 -5.50 5.67
C TYR A 52 9.20 -4.48 4.56
N PHE A 53 10.24 -3.68 4.36
CA PHE A 53 10.33 -2.73 3.26
C PHE A 53 11.73 -2.81 2.68
N HIS A 54 11.82 -2.97 1.36
CA HIS A 54 13.09 -2.97 0.68
C HIS A 54 12.98 -2.35 -0.69
N GLU A 55 13.96 -1.53 -1.02
CA GLU A 55 14.08 -0.84 -2.29
C GLU A 55 15.44 -1.13 -2.91
N LEU A 56 15.44 -1.47 -4.19
CA LEU A 56 16.64 -1.55 -4.99
C LEU A 56 16.77 -0.24 -5.77
N ALA A 57 17.73 0.59 -5.40
CA ALA A 57 18.04 1.84 -6.10
C ALA A 57 19.52 1.88 -6.51
N ARG A 58 19.83 2.58 -7.60
CA ARG A 58 21.23 2.71 -8.09
C ARG A 58 22.09 3.57 -7.17
N ARG A 59 21.46 4.57 -6.54
CA ARG A 59 22.06 5.50 -5.58
C ARG A 59 21.00 6.01 -4.63
N HIS A 60 21.45 6.54 -3.49
CA HIS A 60 20.56 7.16 -2.52
C HIS A 60 19.81 8.35 -3.13
N GLY A 61 18.49 8.41 -2.92
CA GLY A 61 17.61 9.48 -3.43
C GLY A 61 17.03 9.25 -4.83
N ASP A 62 17.42 8.19 -5.55
CA ASP A 62 16.72 7.78 -6.78
C ASP A 62 15.38 7.11 -6.43
N TYR A 63 14.42 7.13 -7.35
CA TYR A 63 13.30 6.19 -7.31
C TYR A 63 13.84 4.76 -7.37
N ALA A 64 13.19 3.85 -6.64
CA ALA A 64 13.51 2.42 -6.71
C ALA A 64 13.40 1.92 -8.16
N VAL A 65 14.34 1.09 -8.59
CA VAL A 65 14.21 0.29 -9.82
C VAL A 65 13.11 -0.76 -9.64
N ALA A 66 13.07 -1.35 -8.44
CA ALA A 66 12.01 -2.22 -7.96
C ALA A 66 12.04 -2.21 -6.43
N GLY A 67 10.90 -2.48 -5.79
CA GLY A 67 10.86 -2.69 -4.36
C GLY A 67 9.64 -3.47 -3.89
N LEU A 68 9.67 -3.85 -2.62
CA LEU A 68 8.64 -4.63 -1.95
C LEU A 68 8.31 -4.01 -0.60
N ALA A 69 7.04 -3.72 -0.39
CA ALA A 69 6.45 -3.54 0.93
C ALA A 69 5.67 -4.81 1.28
N ALA A 70 6.00 -5.43 2.41
CA ALA A 70 5.41 -6.68 2.84
C ALA A 70 5.00 -6.63 4.31
N VAL A 71 3.81 -7.17 4.59
CA VAL A 71 3.34 -7.44 5.94
C VAL A 71 2.91 -8.89 6.00
N ALA A 72 3.25 -9.59 7.08
CA ALA A 72 2.75 -10.92 7.33
C ALA A 72 2.67 -11.19 8.83
N ARG A 73 1.71 -12.00 9.24
CA ARG A 73 1.64 -12.51 10.61
C ARG A 73 2.59 -13.69 10.78
N LYS A 74 3.45 -13.62 11.79
CA LYS A 74 4.41 -14.66 12.15
C LYS A 74 3.90 -15.51 13.32
N GLN A 75 3.73 -16.80 13.08
CA GLN A 75 3.36 -17.80 14.09
C GLN A 75 4.47 -18.84 14.20
N GLY A 76 5.41 -18.63 15.12
CA GLY A 76 6.66 -19.39 15.17
C GLY A 76 7.47 -19.17 13.89
N ASP A 77 7.72 -20.24 13.13
CA ASP A 77 8.41 -20.16 11.84
C ASP A 77 7.45 -20.04 10.64
N LEU A 78 6.13 -19.98 10.85
CA LEU A 78 5.14 -19.90 9.78
C LEU A 78 4.72 -18.46 9.49
N LEU A 79 4.59 -18.14 8.20
CA LEU A 79 3.91 -16.91 7.75
C LEU A 79 2.44 -17.18 7.44
N THR A 80 1.59 -16.27 7.89
CA THR A 80 0.15 -16.23 7.60
C THR A 80 -0.27 -14.78 7.33
N ASN A 81 -1.51 -14.57 6.85
CA ASN A 81 -2.06 -13.23 6.57
C ASN A 81 -1.07 -12.31 5.80
N CYS A 82 -0.52 -12.82 4.70
CA CYS A 82 0.50 -12.12 3.93
C CYS A 82 -0.13 -11.05 3.02
N ALA A 83 0.42 -9.84 3.04
CA ALA A 83 0.11 -8.74 2.14
C ALA A 83 1.42 -8.25 1.50
N PHE A 84 1.58 -8.44 0.19
CA PHE A 84 2.81 -8.14 -0.55
C PHE A 84 2.51 -7.19 -1.71
N THR A 85 3.09 -6.00 -1.65
CA THR A 85 2.93 -4.95 -2.65
C THR A 85 4.29 -4.61 -3.25
N PHE A 86 4.43 -4.85 -4.55
CA PHE A 86 5.59 -4.40 -5.30
C PHE A 86 5.39 -2.99 -5.83
N PHE A 87 6.46 -2.20 -5.84
CA PHE A 87 6.46 -0.84 -6.38
C PHE A 87 7.57 -0.66 -7.41
N SER A 88 7.34 0.28 -8.35
CA SER A 88 8.17 0.53 -9.52
C SER A 88 8.29 -0.64 -10.52
N VAL A 89 7.35 -1.58 -10.50
CA VAL A 89 7.29 -2.74 -11.43
C VAL A 89 6.09 -2.67 -12.39
N GLY A 90 5.37 -1.56 -12.39
CA GLY A 90 4.18 -1.30 -13.19
C GLY A 90 3.78 0.18 -13.09
N ALA A 91 2.70 0.56 -13.77
CA ALA A 91 2.17 1.93 -13.72
C ALA A 91 1.61 2.32 -12.35
N THR A 92 1.13 1.33 -11.59
CA THR A 92 0.62 1.46 -10.22
C THR A 92 1.32 0.46 -9.29
N PRO A 93 1.22 0.61 -7.95
CA PRO A 93 1.65 -0.42 -7.02
C PRO A 93 0.90 -1.74 -7.27
N VAL A 94 1.63 -2.86 -7.30
CA VAL A 94 1.07 -4.17 -7.64
C VAL A 94 0.97 -5.03 -6.38
N MET A 95 -0.25 -5.22 -5.88
CA MET A 95 -0.52 -6.20 -4.82
C MET A 95 -0.60 -7.60 -5.43
N THR A 96 0.23 -8.52 -4.93
CA THR A 96 0.46 -9.83 -5.58
C THR A 96 -0.23 -10.97 -4.85
N THR A 97 -1.50 -11.20 -5.16
CA THR A 97 -2.30 -12.26 -4.52
C THR A 97 -1.66 -13.64 -4.64
N GLU A 98 -1.07 -13.98 -5.80
CA GLU A 98 -0.41 -15.26 -6.01
C GLU A 98 0.81 -15.45 -5.10
N ALA A 99 1.68 -14.43 -4.99
CA ALA A 99 2.85 -14.48 -4.12
C ALA A 99 2.45 -14.60 -2.64
N GLN A 100 1.38 -13.91 -2.23
CA GLN A 100 0.81 -14.01 -0.89
C GLN A 100 0.33 -15.44 -0.59
N ILE A 101 -0.36 -16.09 -1.54
CA ILE A 101 -0.83 -17.49 -1.40
C ILE A 101 0.36 -18.44 -1.31
N ILE A 102 1.39 -18.25 -2.15
CA ILE A 102 2.58 -19.12 -2.16
C ILE A 102 3.35 -19.02 -0.84
N ALA A 103 3.45 -17.83 -0.25
CA ALA A 103 4.15 -17.62 1.01
C ALA A 103 3.34 -18.05 2.24
N ALA A 104 2.01 -17.95 2.18
CA ALA A 104 1.14 -18.37 3.27
C ALA A 104 1.36 -19.86 3.60
N GLY A 105 1.58 -20.17 4.89
CA GLY A 105 1.85 -21.51 5.37
C GLY A 105 3.26 -22.04 5.10
N LYS A 106 4.16 -21.24 4.50
CA LYS A 106 5.57 -21.60 4.36
C LYS A 106 6.32 -21.35 5.67
N LYS A 107 7.27 -22.24 5.95
CA LYS A 107 8.25 -22.04 7.02
C LYS A 107 9.34 -21.09 6.55
N ILE A 108 9.63 -20.05 7.32
CA ILE A 108 10.82 -19.22 7.13
C ILE A 108 12.03 -20.02 7.60
N LYS A 109 13.02 -20.20 6.72
CA LYS A 109 14.33 -20.70 7.12
C LYS A 109 15.15 -19.54 7.67
N ARG A 110 15.83 -19.77 8.79
CA ARG A 110 16.86 -18.85 9.31
C ARG A 110 18.03 -18.74 8.35
#